data_AF-A0A8T9QHV7-F1
#
_entry.id   AF-A0A8T9QHV7-F1
#
_cell.length_a   1.000
_cell.length_b   1.000
_cell.length_c   1.000
_cell.angle_alpha   90.00
_cell.angle_beta   90.00
_cell.angle_gamma   90.00
#
_symmetry.space_group_name_H-M   'P 1'
#
loop_
_entity.id
_entity.type
_entity.pdbx_description
1 polymer ?
#
loop_
_entity_poly.entity_id
_entity_poly.type
_entity_poly.pdbx_seq_one_letter_code
_entity_poly.pdbx_strand_id
1 'polypeptide(L)'
;MGNAHFCLQHHPDGGTANVSIDQLAILFNSGVASGDTYYIDNIRVAKRATPTYTAGTVFEDYDAVRNLPLRAASGTYVAAATNPAATGLNTSAKVAQYTRNSASQYDVLTLTSTQIKDGTAYESGQKVFAMDVYTSAPVGTPISWQLENSTATTPGNYPTGRHSSYQAVVKQTNAWHTLTFSYAGSPDAGTADADVDNVVLLFAPNSLTGSVFYFDNLRSLTAVSTQPNAAPTVSLTSPTSGATFTAPASITLTATAADADGTVSKVEFYNGTTKLGEDLSSPYSFSWTSVAAGTYSLTARATDNAGAVTTSAAVSITVGAAPSGLTIPGTIQAENYTAMSGVQLEATGDTGGGQNVGWIDTSDYLDYAVNVQTAGTYTIGFRVASVPGGGQVQLRSATGTVYATAAIAATGGWQTWTTVNATATLPAGAQTLRVYAAAGGWNLNWISFTAPTNAAPTVSLTSPTSGATFTAPASITLNATAADADGTVSKVEFYNGTTKLGEDLSSPYTFSWTTVPAGTYSLTARATDNAGAVTTSAAVNVAVGAAPVTTNLALNKSATASSVENAGSPAQSAVDGNSTTRWSSEWGPPRSGFTSIWGPPMP
;
A
#
# COMPACT_ATOMS: atom_id res chain seq x y z
N MET A 1 1.97 7.05 19.87
CA MET A 1 3.42 6.74 19.90
C MET A 1 4.00 7.31 18.62
N GLY A 2 4.89 8.29 18.69
CA GLY A 2 5.47 8.92 17.50
C GLY A 2 6.49 8.01 16.83
N ASN A 3 6.52 8.01 15.49
CA ASN A 3 7.49 7.23 14.71
C ASN A 3 8.83 7.99 14.66
N ALA A 4 9.90 7.33 15.09
CA ALA A 4 11.26 7.80 14.86
C ALA A 4 11.82 7.06 13.63
N HIS A 5 12.33 7.81 12.66
CA HIS A 5 12.97 7.25 11.48
C HIS A 5 14.48 7.45 11.58
N PHE A 6 15.21 6.35 11.43
CA PHE A 6 16.67 6.39 11.30
C PHE A 6 17.00 6.49 9.81
N CYS A 7 17.71 7.55 9.41
CA CYS A 7 18.42 7.54 8.15
C CYS A 7 19.91 7.84 8.41
N LEU A 8 20.77 6.94 7.96
CA LEU A 8 22.04 7.40 7.42
C LEU A 8 21.66 8.17 6.16
N GLN A 9 22.19 9.37 5.95
CA GLN A 9 21.76 10.23 4.87
C GLN A 9 22.08 9.59 3.51
N HIS A 10 21.19 8.70 3.05
CA HIS A 10 21.07 8.27 1.68
C HIS A 10 19.98 9.15 1.06
N HIS A 11 20.46 10.16 0.34
CA HIS A 11 19.80 11.00 -0.66
C HIS A 11 18.71 12.02 -0.26
N PRO A 12 19.01 13.30 -0.53
CA PRO A 12 18.13 14.20 -1.28
C PRO A 12 18.60 14.49 -2.72
N ASP A 13 19.85 14.19 -3.08
CA ASP A 13 20.46 14.61 -4.35
C ASP A 13 21.44 13.56 -4.90
N GLY A 14 21.23 13.13 -6.15
CA GLY A 14 21.88 12.00 -6.85
C GLY A 14 23.42 12.00 -7.00
N GLY A 15 24.17 12.76 -6.19
CA GLY A 15 25.61 12.99 -6.35
C GLY A 15 26.50 12.86 -5.10
N THR A 16 25.95 12.66 -3.90
CA THR A 16 26.78 12.56 -2.68
C THR A 16 27.37 11.17 -2.53
N ALA A 17 28.70 11.07 -2.59
CA ALA A 17 29.44 9.83 -2.43
C ALA A 17 29.27 9.23 -1.02
N ASN A 18 29.19 7.90 -0.90
CA ASN A 18 29.06 7.20 0.40
C ASN A 18 30.19 7.55 1.39
N VAL A 19 31.34 7.97 0.86
CA VAL A 19 32.53 8.36 1.61
C VAL A 19 32.50 9.82 2.08
N SER A 20 31.51 10.60 1.64
CA SER A 20 31.28 11.99 2.04
C SER A 20 30.29 12.11 3.22
N ILE A 21 29.74 10.99 3.71
CA ILE A 21 28.80 10.98 4.83
C ILE A 21 29.57 11.28 6.12
N ASP A 22 29.43 12.51 6.63
CA ASP A 22 30.06 12.99 7.88
C ASP A 22 29.04 13.29 8.98
N GLN A 23 27.74 13.13 8.70
CA GLN A 23 26.66 13.45 9.62
C GLN A 23 25.64 12.29 9.76
N LEU A 24 25.14 12.13 10.98
CA LEU A 24 23.98 11.29 11.31
C LEU A 24 22.78 12.19 11.56
N ALA A 25 21.73 12.05 10.75
CA ALA A 25 20.47 12.74 10.98
C ALA A 25 19.47 11.78 11.63
N ILE A 26 18.83 12.21 12.71
CA ILE A 26 17.70 11.51 13.31
C ILE A 26 16.49 12.40 13.16
N LEU A 27 15.50 11.94 12.41
CA LEU A 27 14.28 12.69 12.16
C LEU A 27 13.19 12.20 13.10
N PHE A 28 12.67 13.13 13.90
CA PHE A 28 11.52 12.92 14.78
C PHE A 28 10.29 13.52 14.14
N ASN A 29 9.20 12.76 14.07
CA ASN A 29 7.95 13.19 13.42
C ASN A 29 8.20 13.75 12.00
N SER A 30 9.01 13.05 11.20
CA SER A 30 9.38 13.51 9.86
C SER A 30 8.15 13.88 9.04
N GLY A 31 8.09 15.14 8.57
CA GLY A 31 6.96 15.67 7.80
C GLY A 31 5.89 16.40 8.62
N VAL A 32 6.00 16.47 9.95
CA VAL A 32 5.06 17.19 10.82
C VAL A 32 5.82 18.04 11.84
N ALA A 33 5.52 19.34 11.91
CA ALA A 33 6.03 20.19 12.97
C ALA A 33 5.29 19.88 14.29
N SER A 34 6.00 19.37 15.29
CA SER A 34 5.46 19.07 16.62
C SER A 34 6.26 19.77 17.72
N GLY A 35 5.62 20.12 18.82
CA GLY A 35 6.27 20.58 20.06
C GLY A 35 6.72 19.44 20.98
N ASP A 36 6.78 18.21 20.47
CA ASP A 36 7.07 17.01 21.27
C ASP A 36 8.52 17.01 21.77
N THR A 37 8.72 16.50 22.98
CA THR A 37 10.05 16.35 23.60
C THR A 37 10.51 14.90 23.50
N TYR A 38 11.71 14.68 22.94
CA TYR A 38 12.33 13.37 22.82
C TYR A 38 13.57 13.29 23.71
N TYR A 39 13.61 12.25 24.56
CA TYR A 39 14.81 11.92 25.33
C TYR A 39 15.55 10.80 24.59
N ILE A 40 16.76 11.11 24.14
CA ILE A 40 17.61 10.18 23.40
C ILE A 40 18.73 9.76 24.34
N ASP A 41 18.86 8.45 24.53
CA ASP A 41 20.00 7.87 25.21
C ASP A 41 20.46 6.62 24.45
N ASN A 42 21.76 6.33 24.49
CA ASN A 42 22.37 5.16 23.89
C ASN A 42 22.10 4.97 22.39
N ILE A 43 22.49 5.94 21.54
CA ILE A 43 22.58 5.71 20.10
C ILE A 43 23.67 4.66 19.84
N ARG A 44 23.27 3.48 19.34
CA ARG A 44 24.19 2.40 18.97
C ARG A 44 24.17 2.23 17.47
N VAL A 45 25.29 2.50 16.81
CA VAL A 45 25.52 2.12 15.42
C VAL A 45 26.17 0.75 15.45
N ALA A 46 25.40 -0.30 15.19
CA ALA A 46 26.00 -1.60 14.93
C ALA A 46 26.75 -1.52 13.60
N LYS A 47 28.08 -1.63 13.63
CA LYS A 47 28.84 -1.90 12.41
C LYS A 47 28.28 -3.19 11.83
N ARG A 48 27.58 -3.12 10.69
CA ARG A 48 27.22 -4.33 9.92
C ARG A 48 28.52 -5.11 9.78
N ALA A 49 28.53 -6.37 10.22
CA ALA A 49 29.73 -7.20 10.15
C ALA A 49 30.29 -7.04 8.73
N THR A 50 31.56 -6.63 8.62
CA THR A 50 32.19 -6.44 7.31
C THR A 50 32.03 -7.77 6.57
N PRO A 51 31.27 -7.82 5.47
CA PRO A 51 31.05 -9.08 4.79
C PRO A 51 32.41 -9.65 4.44
N THR A 52 32.62 -10.93 4.75
CA THR A 52 33.78 -11.62 4.19
C THR A 52 33.43 -11.94 2.75
N TYR A 53 34.38 -11.75 1.85
CA TYR A 53 34.15 -11.99 0.43
C TYR A 53 35.07 -13.11 -0.06
N THR A 54 34.54 -13.95 -0.93
CA THR A 54 35.33 -14.93 -1.70
C THR A 54 35.54 -14.42 -3.13
N ALA A 55 36.61 -14.87 -3.77
CA ALA A 55 36.90 -14.51 -5.15
C ALA A 55 35.76 -14.99 -6.08
N GLY A 56 35.24 -14.07 -6.89
CA GLY A 56 34.28 -14.35 -7.96
C GLY A 56 34.96 -14.33 -9.33
N THR A 57 34.21 -13.90 -10.35
CA THR A 57 34.70 -13.81 -11.73
C THR A 57 35.75 -12.72 -11.88
N VAL A 58 36.90 -13.06 -12.45
CA VAL A 58 37.88 -12.10 -12.96
C VAL A 58 37.45 -11.65 -14.35
N PHE A 59 37.26 -10.35 -14.53
CA PHE A 59 36.83 -9.74 -15.79
C PHE A 59 38.02 -9.34 -16.66
N GLU A 60 39.08 -8.83 -16.03
CA GLU A 60 40.28 -8.36 -16.69
C GLU A 60 41.47 -8.46 -15.72
N ASP A 61 42.52 -9.14 -16.14
CA ASP A 61 43.73 -9.37 -15.34
C ASP A 61 45.01 -8.88 -16.02
N TYR A 62 44.89 -8.18 -17.16
CA TYR A 62 46.02 -7.69 -17.95
C TYR A 62 47.13 -8.73 -18.26
N ASP A 63 46.79 -10.03 -18.14
CA ASP A 63 47.53 -11.21 -18.58
C ASP A 63 46.67 -12.17 -19.42
N ALA A 64 45.95 -13.14 -18.80
CA ALA A 64 45.26 -14.23 -19.49
C ALA A 64 43.78 -13.97 -19.79
N VAL A 65 43.14 -13.05 -19.07
CA VAL A 65 41.72 -12.73 -19.14
C VAL A 65 41.52 -11.31 -19.68
N ARG A 66 40.84 -11.18 -20.84
CA ARG A 66 40.69 -9.94 -21.62
C ARG A 66 39.25 -9.59 -21.99
N ASN A 67 38.35 -9.46 -21.00
CA ASN A 67 36.91 -9.27 -21.29
C ASN A 67 36.43 -7.81 -21.24
N LEU A 68 37.32 -6.85 -21.00
CA LEU A 68 36.99 -5.42 -20.90
C LEU A 68 37.79 -4.57 -21.90
N PRO A 69 37.59 -4.72 -23.22
CA PRO A 69 38.29 -3.93 -24.23
C PRO A 69 37.99 -2.42 -24.11
N LEU A 70 38.96 -1.60 -24.49
CA LEU A 70 38.81 -0.14 -24.50
C LEU A 70 37.71 0.30 -25.46
N ARG A 71 36.76 1.10 -24.96
CA ARG A 71 35.78 1.82 -25.79
C ARG A 71 36.19 3.27 -26.00
N ALA A 72 36.49 3.98 -24.92
CA ALA A 72 36.89 5.39 -24.96
C ALA A 72 37.69 5.78 -23.71
N ALA A 73 38.50 6.83 -23.82
CA ALA A 73 39.20 7.42 -22.69
C ALA A 73 39.31 8.94 -22.89
N SER A 74 39.00 9.71 -21.84
CA SER A 74 39.24 11.16 -21.81
C SER A 74 40.68 11.51 -21.42
N GLY A 75 41.31 10.64 -20.61
CA GLY A 75 42.75 10.64 -20.29
C GLY A 75 43.54 9.70 -21.20
N THR A 76 44.78 9.39 -20.81
CA THR A 76 45.64 8.48 -21.58
C THR A 76 45.59 7.08 -20.97
N TYR A 77 45.12 6.10 -21.74
CA TYR A 77 45.05 4.69 -21.33
C TYR A 77 46.08 3.83 -22.07
N VAL A 78 46.79 2.98 -21.32
CA VAL A 78 47.74 2.00 -21.83
C VAL A 78 47.37 0.64 -21.26
N ALA A 79 46.84 -0.26 -22.10
CA ALA A 79 46.34 -1.57 -21.65
C ALA A 79 47.44 -2.56 -21.21
N ALA A 80 48.70 -2.35 -21.61
CA ALA A 80 49.81 -3.27 -21.33
C ALA A 80 51.07 -2.51 -20.88
N ALA A 81 50.92 -1.67 -19.86
CA ALA A 81 52.04 -1.00 -19.23
C ALA A 81 52.88 -2.00 -18.43
N THR A 82 54.18 -1.71 -18.27
CA THR A 82 55.03 -2.50 -17.36
C THR A 82 54.57 -2.26 -15.92
N ASN A 83 54.38 -3.34 -15.15
CA ASN A 83 54.00 -3.25 -13.75
C ASN A 83 55.04 -2.44 -12.95
N PRO A 84 54.66 -1.34 -12.27
CA PRO A 84 55.59 -0.49 -11.54
C PRO A 84 56.22 -1.18 -10.31
N ALA A 85 55.60 -2.25 -9.81
CA ALA A 85 56.06 -3.03 -8.67
C ALA A 85 55.50 -4.46 -8.72
N ALA A 86 56.07 -5.32 -9.58
CA ALA A 86 55.63 -6.71 -9.79
C ALA A 86 55.99 -7.65 -8.61
N THR A 87 55.49 -7.34 -7.42
CA THR A 87 55.74 -8.08 -6.18
C THR A 87 54.52 -8.03 -5.26
N GLY A 88 54.38 -9.02 -4.39
CA GLY A 88 53.33 -9.04 -3.37
C GLY A 88 51.95 -9.30 -3.97
N LEU A 89 51.00 -8.37 -3.76
CA LEU A 89 49.59 -8.52 -4.11
C LEU A 89 49.35 -8.61 -5.62
N ASN A 90 50.21 -7.97 -6.42
CA ASN A 90 50.18 -8.05 -7.87
C ASN A 90 51.56 -8.48 -8.38
N THR A 91 51.60 -9.63 -9.06
CA THR A 91 52.82 -10.19 -9.65
C THR A 91 52.79 -10.22 -11.17
N SER A 92 51.73 -9.68 -11.79
CA SER A 92 51.52 -9.60 -13.23
C SER A 92 52.66 -8.83 -13.88
N ALA A 93 53.13 -9.28 -15.03
CA ALA A 93 54.18 -8.58 -15.76
C ALA A 93 53.65 -7.29 -16.42
N LYS A 94 52.38 -7.33 -16.82
CA LYS A 94 51.66 -6.22 -17.47
C LYS A 94 50.41 -5.87 -16.68
N VAL A 95 50.10 -4.59 -16.67
CA VAL A 95 48.94 -4.00 -16.01
C VAL A 95 48.37 -2.88 -16.88
N ALA A 96 47.14 -2.44 -16.62
CA ALA A 96 46.68 -1.19 -17.19
C ALA A 96 47.33 0.00 -16.50
N GLN A 97 47.56 1.06 -17.28
CA GLN A 97 47.87 2.38 -16.78
C GLN A 97 46.83 3.38 -17.33
N TYR A 98 46.30 4.21 -16.45
CA TYR A 98 45.49 5.36 -16.80
C TYR A 98 46.09 6.63 -16.20
N THR A 99 46.46 7.56 -17.07
CA THR A 99 46.91 8.90 -16.69
C THR A 99 45.75 9.87 -16.86
N ARG A 100 45.35 10.51 -15.76
CA ARG A 100 44.22 11.45 -15.78
C ARG A 100 44.47 12.66 -16.67
N ASN A 101 43.40 13.15 -17.30
CA ASN A 101 43.43 14.42 -18.02
C ASN A 101 43.32 15.58 -17.03
N SER A 102 44.43 16.28 -16.78
CA SER A 102 44.49 17.39 -15.83
C SER A 102 43.63 18.61 -16.22
N ALA A 103 43.07 18.65 -17.43
CA ALA A 103 42.15 19.69 -17.86
C ALA A 103 40.66 19.34 -17.66
N SER A 104 40.33 18.12 -17.22
CA SER A 104 38.94 17.68 -17.00
C SER A 104 38.70 17.25 -15.55
N GLN A 105 37.67 17.82 -14.93
CA GLN A 105 37.26 17.45 -13.56
C GLN A 105 36.68 16.04 -13.48
N TYR A 106 36.12 15.53 -14.57
CA TYR A 106 35.43 14.25 -14.68
C TYR A 106 35.87 13.52 -15.94
N ASP A 107 37.16 13.19 -16.02
CA ASP A 107 37.66 12.35 -17.08
C ASP A 107 37.26 10.89 -16.86
N VAL A 108 36.90 10.19 -17.94
CA VAL A 108 36.38 8.83 -17.86
C VAL A 108 37.24 7.85 -18.65
N LEU A 109 37.34 6.63 -18.13
CA LEU A 109 37.80 5.46 -18.88
C LEU A 109 36.59 4.54 -19.09
N THR A 110 36.16 4.36 -20.33
CA THR A 110 35.05 3.50 -20.70
C THR A 110 35.57 2.22 -21.34
N LEU A 111 35.19 1.09 -20.77
CA LEU A 111 35.49 -0.26 -21.25
C LEU A 111 34.19 -0.95 -21.64
N THR A 112 34.19 -1.69 -22.75
CA THR A 112 33.01 -2.49 -23.14
C THR A 112 32.95 -3.74 -22.27
N SER A 113 31.77 -4.02 -21.72
CA SER A 113 31.49 -5.21 -20.92
C SER A 113 30.81 -6.28 -21.77
N THR A 114 31.40 -7.47 -21.81
CA THR A 114 30.76 -8.66 -22.40
C THR A 114 30.18 -9.62 -21.36
N GLN A 115 30.54 -9.44 -20.09
CA GLN A 115 30.22 -10.38 -19.00
C GLN A 115 29.39 -9.79 -17.87
N ILE A 116 29.48 -8.48 -17.62
CA ILE A 116 28.69 -7.80 -16.59
C ILE A 116 27.40 -7.35 -17.26
N LYS A 117 26.34 -8.16 -17.14
CA LYS A 117 25.00 -7.95 -17.75
C LYS A 117 23.84 -8.11 -16.74
N ASP A 118 24.18 -8.20 -15.45
CA ASP A 118 23.25 -8.38 -14.34
C ASP A 118 23.82 -7.65 -13.13
N GLY A 119 23.23 -6.48 -12.82
CA GLY A 119 23.56 -5.62 -11.70
C GLY A 119 22.82 -6.01 -10.41
N THR A 120 21.74 -6.80 -10.47
CA THR A 120 20.89 -7.16 -9.31
C THR A 120 21.70 -7.72 -8.14
N ALA A 121 22.63 -8.63 -8.40
CA ALA A 121 23.49 -9.20 -7.35
C ALA A 121 24.46 -8.18 -6.72
N TYR A 122 24.82 -7.12 -7.44
CA TYR A 122 25.72 -6.07 -6.96
C TYR A 122 24.98 -4.97 -6.20
N GLU A 123 23.76 -4.63 -6.62
CA GLU A 123 22.88 -3.67 -5.94
C GLU A 123 22.40 -4.20 -4.58
N SER A 124 22.08 -5.50 -4.54
CA SER A 124 21.74 -6.20 -3.29
C SER A 124 22.94 -6.47 -2.36
N GLY A 125 24.16 -6.19 -2.82
CA GLY A 125 25.40 -6.41 -2.06
C GLY A 125 25.81 -7.89 -1.92
N GLN A 126 25.15 -8.82 -2.62
CA GLN A 126 25.57 -10.23 -2.70
C GLN A 126 26.91 -10.38 -3.44
N LYS A 127 27.18 -9.49 -4.39
CA LYS A 127 28.46 -9.33 -5.07
C LYS A 127 28.96 -7.90 -4.93
N VAL A 128 30.27 -7.73 -5.02
CA VAL A 128 30.93 -6.41 -5.11
C VAL A 128 31.99 -6.43 -6.18
N PHE A 129 32.30 -5.26 -6.75
CA PHE A 129 33.47 -5.11 -7.61
C PHE A 129 34.73 -4.97 -6.77
N ALA A 130 35.84 -5.51 -7.28
CA ALA A 130 37.15 -5.33 -6.72
C ALA A 130 38.19 -5.12 -7.83
N MET A 131 39.22 -4.36 -7.50
CA MET A 131 40.33 -4.05 -8.40
C MET A 131 41.58 -3.87 -7.57
N ASP A 132 42.70 -4.39 -8.05
CA ASP A 132 44.00 -4.08 -7.46
C ASP A 132 44.52 -2.80 -8.10
N VAL A 133 45.05 -1.89 -7.29
CA VAL A 133 45.50 -0.57 -7.76
C VAL A 133 46.85 -0.18 -7.14
N TYR A 134 47.67 0.50 -7.92
CA TYR A 134 48.89 1.19 -7.52
C TYR A 134 48.84 2.62 -8.09
N THR A 135 49.01 3.63 -7.24
CA THR A 135 48.92 5.02 -7.69
C THR A 135 49.73 5.96 -6.81
N SER A 136 50.20 7.07 -7.38
CA SER A 136 50.78 8.19 -6.64
C SER A 136 49.72 9.11 -6.00
N ALA A 137 48.43 8.86 -6.23
CA ALA A 137 47.37 9.65 -5.64
C ALA A 137 47.33 9.51 -4.10
N PRO A 138 46.93 10.55 -3.36
CA PRO A 138 46.81 10.50 -1.90
C PRO A 138 45.80 9.43 -1.43
N VAL A 139 46.04 8.84 -0.26
CA VAL A 139 45.05 8.02 0.45
C VAL A 139 43.75 8.81 0.64
N GLY A 140 42.61 8.17 0.44
CA GLY A 140 41.29 8.81 0.45
C GLY A 140 40.82 9.29 -0.93
N THR A 141 41.69 9.28 -1.96
CA THR A 141 41.28 9.64 -3.33
C THR A 141 40.15 8.72 -3.80
N PRO A 142 38.98 9.25 -4.20
CA PRO A 142 37.85 8.44 -4.63
C PRO A 142 38.09 7.84 -6.02
N ILE A 143 37.58 6.64 -6.23
CA ILE A 143 37.47 6.00 -7.54
C ILE A 143 36.03 5.49 -7.67
N SER A 144 35.38 5.83 -8.77
CA SER A 144 34.04 5.37 -9.09
C SER A 144 34.09 4.31 -10.19
N TRP A 145 33.25 3.30 -10.03
CA TRP A 145 32.94 2.28 -11.03
C TRP A 145 31.47 2.42 -11.38
N GLN A 146 31.12 2.56 -12.65
CA GLN A 146 29.74 2.71 -13.11
C GLN A 146 29.42 1.69 -14.19
N LEU A 147 28.16 1.22 -14.20
CA LEU A 147 27.61 0.37 -15.25
C LEU A 147 26.66 1.19 -16.12
N GLU A 148 26.79 1.07 -17.43
CA GLU A 148 26.05 1.87 -18.41
C GLU A 148 25.51 1.04 -19.56
N ASN A 149 24.44 1.55 -20.18
CA ASN A 149 23.94 1.11 -21.49
C ASN A 149 24.46 2.06 -22.57
N SER A 150 25.34 1.56 -23.45
CA SER A 150 26.01 2.31 -24.52
C SER A 150 25.06 2.86 -25.59
N THR A 151 23.86 2.29 -25.72
CA THR A 151 22.83 2.76 -26.67
C THR A 151 22.05 3.95 -26.09
N ALA A 152 21.98 4.04 -24.76
CA ALA A 152 21.38 5.15 -24.05
C ALA A 152 22.41 6.23 -23.70
N THR A 153 23.69 5.90 -23.51
CA THR A 153 24.75 6.87 -23.17
C THR A 153 25.47 7.41 -24.41
N THR A 154 25.44 8.72 -24.57
CA THR A 154 26.20 9.48 -25.58
C THR A 154 27.07 10.53 -24.91
N PRO A 155 28.17 10.99 -25.55
CA PRO A 155 29.01 12.05 -24.98
C PRO A 155 28.29 13.38 -24.65
N GLY A 156 27.06 13.59 -25.15
CA GLY A 156 26.30 14.84 -24.98
C GLY A 156 25.02 14.72 -24.16
N ASN A 157 24.63 13.53 -23.71
CA ASN A 157 23.39 13.33 -22.95
C ASN A 157 23.64 12.87 -21.51
N TYR A 158 24.84 13.12 -20.98
CA TYR A 158 25.06 13.03 -19.54
C TYR A 158 23.97 13.87 -18.84
N PRO A 159 23.18 13.28 -17.93
CA PRO A 159 23.48 12.08 -17.18
C PRO A 159 22.55 10.88 -17.48
N THR A 160 22.27 10.52 -18.75
CA THR A 160 21.25 9.52 -19.12
C THR A 160 21.85 8.18 -19.55
N GLY A 161 21.30 7.05 -19.08
CA GLY A 161 21.69 5.68 -19.46
C GLY A 161 22.61 4.94 -18.47
N ARG A 162 22.72 5.46 -17.24
CA ARG A 162 23.52 4.91 -16.13
C ARG A 162 22.67 3.97 -15.30
N HIS A 163 23.08 2.71 -15.26
CA HIS A 163 22.41 1.67 -14.49
C HIS A 163 22.70 1.81 -13.00
N SER A 164 23.97 1.69 -12.62
CA SER A 164 24.39 1.69 -11.22
C SER A 164 25.80 2.25 -11.04
N SER A 165 26.07 2.76 -9.84
CA SER A 165 27.35 3.35 -9.47
C SER A 165 27.88 2.74 -8.18
N TYR A 166 29.20 2.60 -8.11
CA TYR A 166 29.92 1.99 -6.99
C TYR A 166 31.18 2.81 -6.70
N GLN A 167 31.59 2.89 -5.44
CA GLN A 167 32.69 3.75 -5.02
C GLN A 167 33.66 3.04 -4.08
N ALA A 168 34.94 3.39 -4.23
CA ALA A 168 36.03 3.00 -3.34
C ALA A 168 36.98 4.19 -3.15
N VAL A 169 37.89 4.09 -2.19
CA VAL A 169 38.95 5.08 -1.96
C VAL A 169 40.32 4.42 -1.97
N VAL A 170 41.32 5.11 -2.52
CA VAL A 170 42.72 4.71 -2.46
C VAL A 170 43.12 4.52 -1.00
N LYS A 171 43.68 3.35 -0.67
CA LYS A 171 44.06 2.98 0.71
C LYS A 171 45.54 3.16 0.97
N GLN A 172 46.37 3.15 -0.07
CA GLN A 172 47.82 3.29 0.02
C GLN A 172 48.35 4.09 -1.18
N THR A 173 49.40 4.87 -0.97
CA THR A 173 50.10 5.60 -2.04
C THR A 173 51.38 4.86 -2.40
N ASN A 174 51.68 4.70 -3.69
CA ASN A 174 52.84 4.00 -4.24
C ASN A 174 53.01 2.55 -3.74
N ALA A 175 51.89 1.85 -3.53
CA ALA A 175 51.87 0.44 -3.17
C ALA A 175 50.61 -0.25 -3.72
N TRP A 176 50.75 -1.51 -4.13
CA TRP A 176 49.62 -2.32 -4.59
C TRP A 176 48.67 -2.65 -3.45
N HIS A 177 47.39 -2.39 -3.65
CA HIS A 177 46.34 -2.75 -2.70
C HIS A 177 45.00 -3.01 -3.42
N THR A 178 44.15 -3.82 -2.81
CA THR A 178 42.81 -4.09 -3.35
C THR A 178 41.80 -3.04 -2.89
N LEU A 179 41.12 -2.46 -3.87
CA LEU A 179 39.88 -1.71 -3.68
C LEU A 179 38.69 -2.66 -3.78
N THR A 180 37.72 -2.45 -2.91
CA THR A 180 36.42 -3.11 -2.94
C THR A 180 35.39 -2.00 -3.02
N PHE A 181 34.55 -2.04 -4.04
CA PHE A 181 33.61 -0.97 -4.34
C PHE A 181 32.26 -1.24 -3.68
N SER A 182 31.74 -0.24 -3.00
CA SER A 182 30.41 -0.27 -2.37
C SER A 182 29.38 0.37 -3.29
N TYR A 183 28.18 -0.20 -3.36
CA TYR A 183 27.06 0.38 -4.10
C TYR A 183 26.74 1.79 -3.60
N ALA A 184 26.72 2.75 -4.52
CA ALA A 184 26.49 4.17 -4.26
C ALA A 184 25.13 4.66 -4.79
N GLY A 185 24.45 3.89 -5.64
CA GLY A 185 23.10 4.21 -6.12
C GLY A 185 22.89 3.83 -7.59
N SER A 186 21.61 3.87 -8.01
CA SER A 186 21.16 3.69 -9.40
C SER A 186 20.71 5.06 -9.92
N PRO A 187 21.54 5.74 -10.71
CA PRO A 187 21.26 7.13 -11.07
C PRO A 187 20.06 7.30 -12.01
N ASP A 188 19.82 6.33 -12.91
CA ASP A 188 18.73 6.39 -13.89
C ASP A 188 17.85 5.13 -13.80
N ALA A 189 16.76 5.23 -13.02
CA ALA A 189 15.85 4.12 -12.67
C ALA A 189 15.16 3.39 -13.84
N GLY A 190 15.38 3.82 -15.10
CA GLY A 190 14.82 3.22 -16.30
C GLY A 190 15.78 2.34 -17.11
N THR A 191 17.04 2.19 -16.67
CA THR A 191 18.03 1.34 -17.37
C THR A 191 17.90 -0.10 -16.86
N ALA A 192 17.61 -1.07 -17.73
CA ALA A 192 17.47 -2.47 -17.32
C ALA A 192 18.82 -3.18 -17.20
N ASP A 193 18.91 -4.18 -16.32
CA ASP A 193 20.10 -5.04 -16.14
C ASP A 193 20.63 -5.60 -17.47
N ALA A 194 19.70 -6.09 -18.31
CA ALA A 194 20.02 -6.71 -19.59
C ALA A 194 20.65 -5.75 -20.62
N ASP A 195 20.50 -4.44 -20.40
CA ASP A 195 21.01 -3.41 -21.29
C ASP A 195 22.42 -2.93 -20.91
N VAL A 196 22.98 -3.42 -19.78
CA VAL A 196 24.35 -3.07 -19.37
C VAL A 196 25.35 -3.70 -20.33
N ASP A 197 26.16 -2.85 -20.96
CA ASP A 197 27.20 -3.26 -21.91
C ASP A 197 28.51 -2.46 -21.77
N ASN A 198 28.59 -1.55 -20.79
CA ASN A 198 29.79 -0.74 -20.50
C ASN A 198 30.12 -0.71 -19.01
N VAL A 199 31.43 -0.65 -18.73
CA VAL A 199 32.00 -0.27 -17.43
C VAL A 199 32.69 1.09 -17.61
N VAL A 200 32.36 2.05 -16.75
CA VAL A 200 33.00 3.37 -16.71
C VAL A 200 33.74 3.56 -15.40
N LEU A 201 35.04 3.81 -15.49
CA LEU A 201 35.89 4.14 -14.35
C LEU A 201 36.17 5.64 -14.33
N LEU A 202 35.94 6.25 -13.16
CA LEU A 202 36.34 7.64 -12.89
C LEU A 202 37.35 7.62 -11.76
N PHE A 203 38.57 8.04 -12.08
CA PHE A 203 39.63 8.18 -11.09
C PHE A 203 39.62 9.60 -10.56
N ALA A 204 39.63 9.79 -9.23
CA ALA A 204 39.61 11.10 -8.60
C ALA A 204 38.56 12.07 -9.21
N PRO A 205 37.28 11.67 -9.37
CA PRO A 205 36.27 12.53 -9.96
C PRO A 205 36.13 13.85 -9.19
N ASN A 206 35.67 14.90 -9.88
CA ASN A 206 35.58 16.26 -9.39
C ASN A 206 36.94 16.88 -8.99
N SER A 207 38.01 16.57 -9.73
CA SER A 207 39.32 17.17 -9.47
C SER A 207 40.15 17.33 -10.74
N LEU A 208 41.02 18.35 -10.78
CA LEU A 208 41.95 18.61 -11.88
C LEU A 208 43.34 18.07 -11.52
N THR A 209 43.57 16.76 -11.73
CA THR A 209 44.87 16.13 -11.44
C THR A 209 45.43 15.42 -12.67
N GLY A 210 46.75 15.31 -12.77
CA GLY A 210 47.44 14.43 -13.74
C GLY A 210 47.89 13.10 -13.13
N SER A 211 47.23 12.65 -12.06
CA SER A 211 47.63 11.44 -11.34
C SER A 211 47.61 10.21 -12.23
N VAL A 212 48.56 9.30 -12.00
CA VAL A 212 48.69 8.04 -12.73
C VAL A 212 48.17 6.90 -11.86
N PHE A 213 47.32 6.06 -12.43
CA PHE A 213 46.75 4.88 -11.80
C PHE A 213 47.16 3.66 -12.61
N TYR A 214 47.89 2.75 -11.98
CA TYR A 214 48.08 1.39 -12.48
C TYR A 214 47.05 0.50 -11.82
N PHE A 215 46.40 -0.36 -12.58
CA PHE A 215 45.36 -1.20 -12.04
C PHE A 215 45.26 -2.54 -12.78
N ASP A 216 44.75 -3.52 -12.06
CA ASP A 216 44.75 -4.91 -12.49
C ASP A 216 43.71 -5.75 -11.72
N ASN A 217 43.51 -7.00 -12.13
CA ASN A 217 42.62 -7.98 -11.50
C ASN A 217 41.22 -7.41 -11.22
N LEU A 218 40.62 -6.75 -12.20
CA LEU A 218 39.24 -6.30 -12.15
C LEU A 218 38.36 -7.52 -12.04
N ARG A 219 37.63 -7.64 -10.94
CA ARG A 219 36.90 -8.86 -10.60
C ARG A 219 35.65 -8.56 -9.79
N SER A 220 34.78 -9.55 -9.72
CA SER A 220 33.73 -9.61 -8.72
C SER A 220 34.22 -10.40 -7.51
N LEU A 221 33.68 -10.07 -6.35
CA LEU A 221 33.76 -10.89 -5.16
C LEU A 221 32.34 -11.24 -4.71
N THR A 222 32.15 -12.41 -4.12
CA THR A 222 30.86 -12.86 -3.60
C THR A 222 30.85 -12.82 -2.09
N ALA A 223 29.84 -12.18 -1.51
CA ALA A 223 29.64 -12.11 -0.08
C ALA A 223 29.44 -13.52 0.47
N VAL A 224 30.23 -13.90 1.46
CA VAL A 224 30.03 -15.09 2.26
C VAL A 224 29.13 -14.67 3.41
N SER A 225 27.85 -15.05 3.38
CA SER A 225 26.96 -14.77 4.50
C SER A 225 27.36 -15.67 5.67
N THR A 226 27.95 -15.06 6.70
CA THR A 226 28.16 -15.73 7.99
C THR A 226 26.99 -15.48 8.95
N GLN A 227 25.99 -14.71 8.53
CA GLN A 227 24.75 -14.52 9.26
C GLN A 227 23.76 -15.63 8.81
N PRO A 228 23.27 -16.47 9.74
CA PRO A 228 22.20 -17.41 9.42
C PRO A 228 20.96 -16.62 8.99
N ASN A 229 20.31 -17.05 7.90
CA ASN A 229 19.06 -16.44 7.45
C ASN A 229 18.03 -16.48 8.60
N ALA A 230 17.50 -15.32 8.98
CA ALA A 230 16.38 -15.27 9.91
C ALA A 230 15.08 -15.53 9.15
N ALA A 231 14.19 -16.35 9.71
CA ALA A 231 12.89 -16.55 9.10
C ALA A 231 12.00 -15.30 9.27
N PRO A 232 11.08 -15.01 8.34
CA PRO A 232 10.25 -13.82 8.40
C PRO A 232 9.27 -13.88 9.57
N THR A 233 8.71 -12.74 9.96
CA THR A 233 7.52 -12.67 10.82
C THR A 233 6.25 -12.65 9.96
N VAL A 234 5.17 -13.28 10.42
CA VAL A 234 3.86 -13.23 9.73
C VAL A 234 2.69 -13.35 10.70
N SER A 235 1.64 -12.57 10.45
CA SER A 235 0.36 -12.64 11.17
C SER A 235 -0.81 -12.54 10.19
N LEU A 236 -1.79 -13.43 10.31
CA LEU A 236 -3.08 -13.31 9.61
C LEU A 236 -3.92 -12.27 10.37
N THR A 237 -4.22 -11.15 9.73
CA THR A 237 -4.91 -9.99 10.36
C THR A 237 -6.39 -9.96 10.09
N SER A 238 -6.86 -10.60 9.02
CA SER A 238 -8.29 -10.84 8.74
C SER A 238 -8.47 -12.23 8.11
N PRO A 239 -9.55 -12.96 8.46
CA PRO A 239 -10.51 -12.64 9.51
C PRO A 239 -9.91 -12.73 10.91
N THR A 240 -10.58 -12.18 11.92
CA THR A 240 -10.20 -12.37 13.33
C THR A 240 -10.67 -13.72 13.85
N SER A 241 -10.01 -14.25 14.88
CA SER A 241 -10.40 -15.53 15.47
C SER A 241 -11.81 -15.44 16.07
N GLY A 242 -12.66 -16.41 15.73
CA GLY A 242 -14.07 -16.45 16.11
C GLY A 242 -15.03 -15.76 15.14
N ALA A 243 -14.55 -15.19 14.02
CA ALA A 243 -15.42 -14.60 13.02
C ALA A 243 -16.44 -15.60 12.48
N THR A 244 -17.67 -15.13 12.25
CA THR A 244 -18.78 -15.93 11.73
C THR A 244 -19.28 -15.38 10.39
N PHE A 245 -19.66 -16.29 9.49
CA PHE A 245 -20.22 -15.99 8.17
C PHE A 245 -21.40 -16.91 7.86
N THR A 246 -22.15 -16.64 6.79
CA THR A 246 -23.23 -17.51 6.31
C THR A 246 -22.89 -18.02 4.92
N ALA A 247 -23.06 -19.33 4.70
CA ALA A 247 -22.79 -19.95 3.41
C ALA A 247 -23.83 -19.55 2.35
N PRO A 248 -23.45 -19.42 1.06
CA PRO A 248 -22.07 -19.39 0.59
C PRO A 248 -21.41 -18.05 0.93
N ALA A 249 -20.27 -18.09 1.61
CA ALA A 249 -19.55 -16.88 2.01
C ALA A 249 -18.45 -16.49 1.01
N SER A 250 -18.13 -15.20 0.96
CA SER A 250 -16.91 -14.67 0.35
C SER A 250 -16.09 -13.99 1.45
N ILE A 251 -14.91 -14.52 1.74
CA ILE A 251 -14.08 -14.15 2.88
C ILE A 251 -12.75 -13.61 2.38
N THR A 252 -12.42 -12.38 2.74
CA THR A 252 -11.12 -11.78 2.43
C THR A 252 -10.12 -12.08 3.54
N LEU A 253 -9.02 -12.74 3.18
CA LEU A 253 -7.88 -13.04 4.02
C LEU A 253 -6.84 -11.95 3.83
N THR A 254 -6.32 -11.39 4.92
CA THR A 254 -5.21 -10.42 4.87
C THR A 254 -4.14 -10.80 5.88
N ALA A 255 -2.89 -10.49 5.56
CA ALA A 255 -1.77 -10.78 6.45
C ALA A 255 -0.74 -9.65 6.45
N THR A 256 -0.04 -9.49 7.57
CA THR A 256 1.16 -8.66 7.68
C THR A 256 2.37 -9.58 7.81
N ALA A 257 3.41 -9.31 7.02
CA ALA A 257 4.66 -10.04 7.08
C ALA A 257 5.84 -9.08 6.90
N ALA A 258 6.93 -9.34 7.61
CA ALA A 258 8.15 -8.55 7.55
C ALA A 258 9.35 -9.45 7.83
N ASP A 259 10.46 -9.15 7.19
CA ASP A 259 11.71 -9.89 7.33
C ASP A 259 12.81 -8.96 7.90
N ALA A 260 13.64 -9.47 8.80
CA ALA A 260 14.56 -8.64 9.59
C ALA A 260 15.92 -8.45 8.91
N ASP A 261 16.33 -9.38 8.05
CA ASP A 261 17.61 -9.39 7.34
C ASP A 261 17.46 -9.40 5.81
N GLY A 262 16.23 -9.38 5.30
CA GLY A 262 15.91 -9.34 3.89
C GLY A 262 14.48 -8.84 3.58
N THR A 263 13.85 -9.46 2.58
CA THR A 263 12.50 -9.14 2.11
C THR A 263 11.62 -10.39 2.09
N VAL A 264 10.31 -10.21 2.26
CA VAL A 264 9.34 -11.31 2.09
C VAL A 264 9.09 -11.49 0.59
N SER A 265 9.36 -12.70 0.08
CA SER A 265 9.14 -13.06 -1.31
C SER A 265 7.68 -13.36 -1.62
N LYS A 266 6.93 -13.94 -0.67
CA LYS A 266 5.49 -14.23 -0.82
C LYS A 266 4.79 -14.56 0.50
N VAL A 267 3.47 -14.42 0.52
CA VAL A 267 2.58 -14.94 1.56
C VAL A 267 1.54 -15.89 0.95
N GLU A 268 1.48 -17.10 1.48
CA GLU A 268 0.50 -18.13 1.11
C GLU A 268 -0.58 -18.24 2.19
N PHE A 269 -1.84 -18.42 1.79
CA PHE A 269 -2.98 -18.59 2.70
C PHE A 269 -3.49 -20.04 2.68
N TYR A 270 -3.77 -20.62 3.84
CA TYR A 270 -4.17 -22.02 4.00
C TYR A 270 -5.43 -22.17 4.85
N ASN A 271 -6.19 -23.24 4.58
CA ASN A 271 -7.19 -23.83 5.47
C ASN A 271 -6.70 -25.22 5.90
N GLY A 272 -6.28 -25.37 7.15
CA GLY A 272 -5.55 -26.55 7.61
C GLY A 272 -4.29 -26.77 6.76
N THR A 273 -4.21 -27.90 6.07
CA THR A 273 -3.10 -28.22 5.15
C THR A 273 -3.36 -27.81 3.70
N THR A 274 -4.58 -27.36 3.37
CA THR A 274 -4.98 -27.03 2.00
C THR A 274 -4.64 -25.59 1.69
N LYS A 275 -3.80 -25.36 0.67
CA LYS A 275 -3.52 -24.02 0.17
C LYS A 275 -4.75 -23.45 -0.53
N LEU A 276 -5.13 -22.23 -0.14
CA LEU A 276 -6.24 -21.48 -0.74
C LEU A 276 -5.74 -20.55 -1.85
N GLY A 277 -4.62 -19.85 -1.60
CA GLY A 277 -4.04 -18.87 -2.52
C GLY A 277 -2.70 -18.33 -2.04
N GLU A 278 -2.11 -17.40 -2.80
CA GLU A 278 -0.90 -16.66 -2.41
C GLU A 278 -0.90 -15.24 -3.00
N ASP A 279 -0.11 -14.38 -2.38
CA ASP A 279 0.16 -13.02 -2.84
C ASP A 279 1.67 -12.76 -2.76
N LEU A 280 2.23 -12.15 -3.81
CA LEU A 280 3.66 -11.89 -3.96
C LEU A 280 4.04 -10.46 -3.54
N SER A 281 3.06 -9.61 -3.21
CA SER A 281 3.29 -8.20 -2.90
C SER A 281 2.50 -7.73 -1.68
N SER A 282 3.15 -6.93 -0.83
CA SER A 282 2.45 -6.26 0.27
C SER A 282 1.62 -5.07 -0.25
N PRO A 283 0.40 -4.83 0.27
CA PRO A 283 -0.27 -5.55 1.35
C PRO A 283 -0.87 -6.89 0.90
N TYR A 284 -0.54 -7.97 1.63
CA TYR A 284 -0.91 -9.33 1.25
C TYR A 284 -2.39 -9.61 1.47
N SER A 285 -3.08 -10.02 0.41
CA SER A 285 -4.53 -10.27 0.44
C SER A 285 -4.96 -11.43 -0.48
N PHE A 286 -6.00 -12.16 -0.08
CA PHE A 286 -6.62 -13.20 -0.89
C PHE A 286 -8.13 -13.29 -0.65
N SER A 287 -8.93 -13.39 -1.72
CA SER A 287 -10.39 -13.54 -1.62
C SER A 287 -10.79 -15.01 -1.78
N TRP A 288 -11.35 -15.61 -0.72
CA TRP A 288 -11.84 -16.98 -0.71
C TRP A 288 -13.37 -16.99 -0.86
N THR A 289 -13.86 -17.40 -2.04
CA THR A 289 -15.28 -17.31 -2.41
C THR A 289 -16.01 -18.65 -2.34
N SER A 290 -17.35 -18.59 -2.29
CA SER A 290 -18.23 -19.77 -2.29
C SER A 290 -17.96 -20.74 -1.15
N VAL A 291 -17.58 -20.20 0.01
CA VAL A 291 -17.24 -21.00 1.19
C VAL A 291 -18.51 -21.63 1.76
N ALA A 292 -18.52 -22.95 1.84
CA ALA A 292 -19.63 -23.73 2.36
C ALA A 292 -19.75 -23.60 3.89
N ALA A 293 -20.83 -24.16 4.45
CA ALA A 293 -20.98 -24.23 5.89
C ALA A 293 -19.92 -25.17 6.50
N GLY A 294 -19.28 -24.74 7.58
CA GLY A 294 -18.24 -25.50 8.26
C GLY A 294 -17.42 -24.64 9.23
N THR A 295 -16.55 -25.29 9.98
CA THR A 295 -15.53 -24.63 10.80
C THR A 295 -14.19 -24.74 10.08
N TYR A 296 -13.47 -23.63 9.99
CA TYR A 296 -12.21 -23.54 9.24
C TYR A 296 -11.08 -23.04 10.13
N SER A 297 -9.86 -23.51 9.86
CA SER A 297 -8.65 -23.12 10.57
C SER A 297 -7.67 -22.49 9.58
N LEU A 298 -7.57 -21.17 9.62
CA LEU A 298 -6.87 -20.37 8.63
C LEU A 298 -5.48 -19.97 9.11
N THR A 299 -4.49 -20.06 8.23
CA THR A 299 -3.12 -19.59 8.50
C THR A 299 -2.56 -18.83 7.31
N ALA A 300 -1.61 -17.92 7.58
CA ALA A 300 -0.76 -17.28 6.58
C ALA A 300 0.67 -17.80 6.73
N ARG A 301 1.36 -18.09 5.62
CA ARG A 301 2.73 -18.60 5.58
C ARG A 301 3.60 -17.68 4.72
N ALA A 302 4.54 -16.98 5.34
CA ALA A 302 5.47 -16.08 4.65
C ALA A 302 6.78 -16.79 4.31
N THR A 303 7.29 -16.58 3.09
CA THR A 303 8.60 -17.05 2.64
C THR A 303 9.48 -15.85 2.32
N ASP A 304 10.71 -15.80 2.84
CA ASP A 304 11.66 -14.72 2.55
C ASP A 304 12.43 -14.94 1.22
N ASN A 305 13.27 -13.97 0.84
CA ASN A 305 14.10 -14.00 -0.35
C ASN A 305 15.27 -15.00 -0.31
N ALA A 306 15.54 -15.62 0.84
CA ALA A 306 16.51 -16.68 1.05
C ALA A 306 15.87 -18.07 1.29
N GLY A 307 14.53 -18.13 1.22
CA GLY A 307 13.73 -19.34 1.31
C GLY A 307 13.37 -19.82 2.72
N ALA A 308 13.67 -19.08 3.80
CA ALA A 308 13.13 -19.46 5.11
C ALA A 308 11.66 -19.04 5.24
N VAL A 309 10.96 -19.73 6.13
CA VAL A 309 9.51 -19.74 6.17
C VAL A 309 9.01 -19.68 7.61
N THR A 310 8.00 -18.86 7.83
CA THR A 310 7.22 -18.83 9.07
C THR A 310 5.73 -18.97 8.75
N THR A 311 5.00 -19.68 9.61
CA THR A 311 3.54 -19.79 9.55
C THR A 311 2.94 -19.08 10.75
N SER A 312 1.89 -18.30 10.53
CA SER A 312 1.18 -17.57 11.58
C SER A 312 0.50 -18.51 12.56
N ALA A 313 0.06 -17.99 13.70
CA ALA A 313 -0.94 -18.66 14.51
C ALA A 313 -2.21 -18.93 13.67
N ALA A 314 -2.90 -20.02 13.99
CA ALA A 314 -4.15 -20.37 13.33
C ALA A 314 -5.31 -19.51 13.83
N VAL A 315 -6.12 -19.02 12.91
CA VAL A 315 -7.36 -18.30 13.15
C VAL A 315 -8.52 -19.25 12.87
N SER A 316 -9.36 -19.51 13.87
CA SER A 316 -10.56 -20.33 13.68
C SER A 316 -11.75 -19.46 13.31
N ILE A 317 -12.49 -19.84 12.27
CA ILE A 317 -13.75 -19.18 11.87
C ILE A 317 -14.87 -20.20 11.70
N THR A 318 -16.11 -19.75 11.72
CA THR A 318 -17.28 -20.59 11.44
C THR A 318 -18.13 -19.99 10.33
N VAL A 319 -18.43 -20.78 9.31
CA VAL A 319 -19.43 -20.47 8.31
C VAL A 319 -20.68 -21.28 8.64
N GLY A 320 -21.75 -20.61 9.06
CA GLY A 320 -23.05 -21.23 9.31
C GLY A 320 -23.73 -21.65 8.01
N ALA A 321 -24.60 -22.66 8.08
CA ALA A 321 -25.49 -22.98 6.97
C ALA A 321 -26.40 -21.79 6.65
N ALA A 322 -26.75 -21.64 5.37
CA ALA A 322 -27.84 -20.75 4.99
C ALA A 322 -29.09 -21.16 5.78
N PRO A 323 -29.87 -20.19 6.31
CA PRO A 323 -31.06 -20.55 7.06
C PRO A 323 -32.06 -21.28 6.15
N SER A 324 -32.53 -22.44 6.58
CA SER A 324 -33.51 -23.26 5.86
C SER A 324 -34.93 -22.73 6.07
N GLY A 325 -35.70 -22.56 4.98
CA GLY A 325 -37.12 -22.16 5.02
C GLY A 325 -37.56 -21.50 3.73
N LEU A 326 -38.89 -21.35 3.54
CA LEU A 326 -39.46 -20.59 2.44
C LEU A 326 -39.02 -19.11 2.54
N THR A 327 -38.49 -18.55 1.45
CA THR A 327 -37.93 -17.20 1.44
C THR A 327 -39.02 -16.13 1.55
N ILE A 328 -38.80 -15.14 2.41
CA ILE A 328 -39.59 -13.91 2.51
C ILE A 328 -38.64 -12.72 2.28
N PRO A 329 -38.91 -11.79 1.34
CA PRO A 329 -40.15 -11.62 0.57
C PRO A 329 -40.37 -12.70 -0.50
N GLY A 330 -41.63 -12.90 -0.91
CA GLY A 330 -42.03 -13.92 -1.88
C GLY A 330 -43.49 -14.37 -1.69
N THR A 331 -43.92 -15.30 -2.54
CA THR A 331 -45.24 -15.96 -2.42
C THR A 331 -45.06 -17.39 -1.90
N ILE A 332 -45.81 -17.73 -0.86
CA ILE A 332 -45.90 -19.06 -0.26
C ILE A 332 -47.26 -19.65 -0.62
N GLN A 333 -47.26 -20.81 -1.27
CA GLN A 333 -48.49 -21.57 -1.54
C GLN A 333 -49.07 -22.10 -0.23
N ALA A 334 -50.40 -22.06 -0.07
CA ALA A 334 -51.05 -22.41 1.18
C ALA A 334 -50.88 -23.88 1.53
N GLU A 335 -50.74 -24.76 0.54
CA GLU A 335 -50.50 -26.18 0.69
C GLU A 335 -49.05 -26.54 1.10
N ASN A 336 -48.12 -25.58 1.06
CA ASN A 336 -46.71 -25.79 1.45
C ASN A 336 -46.46 -25.61 2.96
N TYR A 337 -47.45 -25.95 3.79
CA TYR A 337 -47.29 -25.92 5.24
C TYR A 337 -46.40 -27.06 5.73
N THR A 338 -45.79 -26.83 6.89
CA THR A 338 -44.98 -27.82 7.64
C THR A 338 -45.78 -28.53 8.74
N ALA A 339 -46.84 -27.89 9.24
CA ALA A 339 -47.84 -28.49 10.12
C ALA A 339 -49.19 -27.80 9.94
N MET A 340 -50.28 -28.50 10.25
CA MET A 340 -51.63 -27.94 10.19
C MET A 340 -52.56 -28.55 11.25
N SER A 341 -53.71 -27.92 11.45
CA SER A 341 -54.84 -28.49 12.21
C SER A 341 -56.14 -28.25 11.46
N GLY A 342 -56.98 -29.29 11.37
CA GLY A 342 -58.40 -29.22 10.94
C GLY A 342 -58.66 -28.99 9.45
N VAL A 343 -57.65 -28.59 8.69
CA VAL A 343 -57.83 -28.21 7.27
C VAL A 343 -57.72 -29.38 6.29
N GLN A 344 -58.24 -29.19 5.08
CA GLN A 344 -58.08 -30.11 3.95
C GLN A 344 -57.62 -29.38 2.68
N LEU A 345 -57.11 -30.15 1.72
CA LEU A 345 -56.73 -29.64 0.40
C LEU A 345 -57.81 -29.97 -0.63
N GLU A 346 -58.02 -29.05 -1.56
CA GLU A 346 -58.82 -29.26 -2.76
C GLU A 346 -58.19 -28.57 -3.97
N ALA A 347 -58.64 -28.91 -5.18
CA ALA A 347 -58.20 -28.23 -6.39
C ALA A 347 -58.75 -26.78 -6.41
N THR A 348 -57.86 -25.81 -6.64
CA THR A 348 -58.27 -24.40 -6.67
C THR A 348 -58.89 -24.01 -8.01
N GLY A 349 -59.95 -23.22 -7.95
CA GLY A 349 -60.54 -22.50 -9.08
C GLY A 349 -59.89 -21.14 -9.35
N ASP A 350 -58.87 -20.76 -8.57
CA ASP A 350 -58.16 -19.49 -8.77
C ASP A 350 -57.28 -19.51 -10.02
N THR A 351 -56.85 -18.32 -10.45
CA THR A 351 -55.90 -18.17 -11.54
C THR A 351 -54.55 -18.79 -11.16
N GLY A 352 -54.00 -19.62 -12.03
CA GLY A 352 -52.74 -20.35 -11.82
C GLY A 352 -52.91 -21.84 -11.50
N GLY A 353 -54.12 -22.28 -11.13
CA GLY A 353 -54.38 -23.67 -10.72
C GLY A 353 -53.62 -24.06 -9.45
N GLY A 354 -53.47 -25.37 -9.20
CA GLY A 354 -52.84 -25.90 -7.98
C GLY A 354 -53.86 -26.39 -6.95
N GLN A 355 -53.49 -26.37 -5.68
CA GLN A 355 -54.41 -26.67 -4.58
C GLN A 355 -54.68 -25.42 -3.75
N ASN A 356 -55.82 -25.38 -3.07
CA ASN A 356 -56.05 -24.47 -1.97
C ASN A 356 -56.29 -25.25 -0.68
N VAL A 357 -56.12 -24.56 0.44
CA VAL A 357 -56.54 -25.05 1.75
C VAL A 357 -57.99 -24.63 1.99
N GLY A 358 -58.81 -25.54 2.47
CA GLY A 358 -60.21 -25.32 2.83
C GLY A 358 -60.61 -26.07 4.10
N TRP A 359 -61.92 -26.13 4.38
CA TRP A 359 -62.49 -26.65 5.63
C TRP A 359 -61.89 -25.97 6.87
N ILE A 360 -61.56 -24.68 6.76
CA ILE A 360 -60.93 -23.92 7.83
C ILE A 360 -62.01 -23.52 8.85
N ASP A 361 -61.99 -24.18 10.00
CA ASP A 361 -62.82 -23.84 11.15
C ASP A 361 -62.09 -22.85 12.08
N THR A 362 -62.85 -22.25 13.00
CA THR A 362 -62.26 -21.40 14.04
C THR A 362 -61.25 -22.20 14.86
N SER A 363 -60.08 -21.61 15.08
CA SER A 363 -58.91 -22.20 15.76
C SER A 363 -58.02 -23.13 14.93
N ASP A 364 -58.35 -23.38 13.67
CA ASP A 364 -57.44 -24.07 12.74
C ASP A 364 -56.21 -23.22 12.38
N TYR A 365 -55.15 -23.91 11.94
CA TYR A 365 -53.91 -23.24 11.60
C TYR A 365 -53.08 -23.97 10.55
N LEU A 366 -52.15 -23.21 9.96
CA LEU A 366 -51.10 -23.65 9.03
C LEU A 366 -49.76 -23.05 9.50
N ASP A 367 -48.77 -23.88 9.76
CA ASP A 367 -47.41 -23.45 10.15
C ASP A 367 -46.45 -23.55 8.97
N TYR A 368 -45.66 -22.51 8.74
CA TYR A 368 -44.66 -22.45 7.68
C TYR A 368 -43.28 -22.17 8.28
N ALA A 369 -42.32 -23.03 7.96
CA ALA A 369 -40.90 -22.73 8.19
C ALA A 369 -40.44 -21.73 7.11
N VAL A 370 -40.10 -20.51 7.53
CA VAL A 370 -39.72 -19.41 6.63
C VAL A 370 -38.34 -18.87 6.99
N ASN A 371 -37.70 -18.21 6.03
CA ASN A 371 -36.48 -17.42 6.24
C ASN A 371 -36.70 -15.98 5.75
N VAL A 372 -36.92 -15.07 6.70
CA VAL A 372 -37.12 -13.64 6.44
C VAL A 372 -35.75 -13.01 6.16
N GLN A 373 -35.51 -12.57 4.94
CA GLN A 373 -34.18 -12.10 4.52
C GLN A 373 -33.76 -10.83 5.27
N THR A 374 -34.70 -9.91 5.48
CA THR A 374 -34.44 -8.62 6.16
C THR A 374 -35.53 -8.34 7.17
N ALA A 375 -35.16 -7.90 8.38
CA ALA A 375 -36.15 -7.48 9.36
C ALA A 375 -36.88 -6.23 8.84
N GLY A 376 -38.19 -6.14 9.02
CA GLY A 376 -38.93 -5.00 8.52
C GLY A 376 -40.44 -5.20 8.48
N THR A 377 -41.15 -4.18 8.03
CA THR A 377 -42.62 -4.19 7.90
C THR A 377 -43.03 -4.64 6.51
N TYR A 378 -43.61 -5.84 6.42
CA TYR A 378 -44.08 -6.45 5.19
C TYR A 378 -45.56 -6.16 4.97
N THR A 379 -45.96 -5.98 3.71
CA THR A 379 -47.37 -6.11 3.32
C THR A 379 -47.64 -7.59 3.04
N ILE A 380 -48.57 -8.17 3.79
CA ILE A 380 -48.97 -9.56 3.67
C ILE A 380 -50.27 -9.62 2.90
N GLY A 381 -50.28 -10.30 1.76
CA GLY A 381 -51.50 -10.59 1.00
C GLY A 381 -51.96 -12.01 1.26
N PHE A 382 -53.18 -12.18 1.77
CA PHE A 382 -53.83 -13.49 1.86
C PHE A 382 -54.82 -13.63 0.70
N ARG A 383 -54.59 -14.60 -0.19
CA ARG A 383 -55.50 -14.90 -1.29
C ARG A 383 -56.59 -15.84 -0.80
N VAL A 384 -57.79 -15.31 -0.59
CA VAL A 384 -58.88 -15.97 0.15
C VAL A 384 -60.18 -16.02 -0.65
N ALA A 385 -61.02 -17.00 -0.34
CA ALA A 385 -62.41 -17.12 -0.81
C ALA A 385 -63.34 -17.46 0.35
N SER A 386 -64.56 -16.93 0.37
CA SER A 386 -65.50 -17.14 1.49
C SER A 386 -66.96 -16.96 1.06
N VAL A 387 -67.85 -17.72 1.68
CA VAL A 387 -69.32 -17.61 1.54
C VAL A 387 -69.90 -16.53 2.49
N PRO A 388 -71.21 -16.22 2.42
CA PRO A 388 -71.83 -15.30 3.37
C PRO A 388 -71.55 -15.71 4.83
N GLY A 389 -71.00 -14.77 5.61
CA GLY A 389 -70.49 -15.02 6.97
C GLY A 389 -69.05 -14.51 7.15
N GLY A 390 -68.21 -14.63 6.11
CA GLY A 390 -66.82 -14.17 6.16
C GLY A 390 -65.97 -14.96 7.16
N GLY A 391 -64.86 -14.35 7.61
CA GLY A 391 -63.96 -14.92 8.61
C GLY A 391 -62.89 -13.93 9.07
N GLN A 392 -61.89 -14.43 9.79
CA GLN A 392 -60.74 -13.64 10.22
C GLN A 392 -59.47 -14.49 10.23
N VAL A 393 -58.43 -13.99 9.57
CA VAL A 393 -57.10 -14.58 9.56
C VAL A 393 -56.15 -13.75 10.42
N GLN A 394 -55.24 -14.45 11.11
CA GLN A 394 -54.12 -13.83 11.81
C GLN A 394 -52.81 -14.46 11.38
N LEU A 395 -51.79 -13.63 11.16
CA LEU A 395 -50.42 -14.10 11.10
C LEU A 395 -49.84 -14.04 12.51
N ARG A 396 -49.25 -15.14 12.98
CA ARG A 396 -48.70 -15.27 14.32
C ARG A 396 -47.33 -15.92 14.31
N SER A 397 -46.60 -15.79 15.42
CA SER A 397 -45.52 -16.72 15.75
C SER A 397 -46.11 -18.09 16.12
N ALA A 398 -45.31 -19.16 16.04
CA ALA A 398 -45.70 -20.47 16.56
C ALA A 398 -46.04 -20.46 18.07
N THR A 399 -45.47 -19.52 18.83
CA THR A 399 -45.74 -19.34 20.27
C THR A 399 -47.00 -18.52 20.57
N GLY A 400 -47.68 -17.99 19.54
CA GLY A 400 -48.98 -17.33 19.65
C GLY A 400 -48.95 -15.79 19.62
N THR A 401 -47.79 -15.16 19.47
CA THR A 401 -47.69 -13.70 19.27
C THR A 401 -48.37 -13.32 17.96
N VAL A 402 -49.34 -12.41 17.99
CA VAL A 402 -50.03 -11.94 16.78
C VAL A 402 -49.22 -10.83 16.11
N TYR A 403 -48.84 -11.04 14.85
CA TYR A 403 -48.14 -10.06 14.02
C TYR A 403 -49.10 -9.20 13.19
N ALA A 404 -50.17 -9.82 12.68
CA ALA A 404 -51.17 -9.15 11.85
C ALA A 404 -52.53 -9.82 11.97
N THR A 405 -53.58 -9.05 11.74
CA THR A 405 -54.98 -9.51 11.68
C THR A 405 -55.64 -8.92 10.45
N ALA A 406 -56.34 -9.74 9.67
CA ALA A 406 -57.17 -9.29 8.55
C ALA A 406 -58.57 -9.89 8.63
N ALA A 407 -59.59 -9.05 8.43
CA ALA A 407 -60.96 -9.51 8.24
C ALA A 407 -61.13 -10.05 6.82
N ILE A 408 -61.86 -11.15 6.68
CA ILE A 408 -62.21 -11.77 5.40
C ILE A 408 -63.70 -11.53 5.18
N ALA A 409 -64.04 -10.73 4.18
CA ALA A 409 -65.42 -10.53 3.77
C ALA A 409 -65.89 -11.71 2.89
N ALA A 410 -67.21 -11.87 2.77
CA ALA A 410 -67.80 -12.81 1.81
C ALA A 410 -67.38 -12.42 0.38
N THR A 411 -66.86 -13.38 -0.37
CA THR A 411 -66.37 -13.16 -1.75
C THR A 411 -67.38 -13.63 -2.80
N GLY A 412 -68.47 -14.26 -2.38
CA GLY A 412 -69.55 -14.74 -3.25
C GLY A 412 -69.49 -16.25 -3.54
N GLY A 413 -68.51 -16.98 -3.00
CA GLY A 413 -68.42 -18.43 -3.14
C GLY A 413 -67.08 -19.00 -2.66
N TRP A 414 -67.02 -20.31 -2.44
CA TRP A 414 -65.82 -21.04 -1.97
C TRP A 414 -64.62 -20.99 -2.92
N GLN A 415 -64.86 -20.63 -4.17
CA GLN A 415 -63.85 -20.56 -5.23
C GLN A 415 -63.88 -19.19 -5.95
N THR A 416 -64.46 -18.17 -5.31
CA THR A 416 -64.41 -16.78 -5.79
C THR A 416 -63.37 -16.04 -4.98
N TRP A 417 -62.26 -15.68 -5.61
CA TRP A 417 -61.03 -15.32 -4.89
C TRP A 417 -60.78 -13.80 -4.86
N THR A 418 -60.46 -13.28 -3.68
CA THR A 418 -59.94 -11.91 -3.46
C THR A 418 -58.64 -11.94 -2.66
N THR A 419 -57.87 -10.86 -2.67
CA THR A 419 -56.69 -10.72 -1.81
C THR A 419 -57.00 -9.72 -0.71
N VAL A 420 -56.89 -10.15 0.54
CA VAL A 420 -56.97 -9.27 1.70
C VAL A 420 -55.56 -8.97 2.21
N ASN A 421 -55.27 -7.71 2.47
CA ASN A 421 -53.95 -7.28 2.89
C ASN A 421 -53.92 -6.95 4.38
N ALA A 422 -52.79 -7.23 5.01
CA ALA A 422 -52.42 -6.71 6.33
C ALA A 422 -50.94 -6.30 6.33
N THR A 423 -50.48 -5.66 7.41
CA THR A 423 -49.06 -5.35 7.60
C THR A 423 -48.54 -6.05 8.86
N ALA A 424 -47.31 -6.55 8.80
CA ALA A 424 -46.61 -7.13 9.94
C ALA A 424 -45.14 -6.72 9.95
N THR A 425 -44.62 -6.38 11.13
CA THR A 425 -43.17 -6.28 11.34
C THR A 425 -42.62 -7.65 11.70
N LEU A 426 -41.71 -8.18 10.87
CA LEU A 426 -41.11 -9.49 11.03
C LEU A 426 -39.62 -9.35 11.35
N PRO A 427 -39.07 -10.12 12.32
CA PRO A 427 -37.62 -10.19 12.52
C PRO A 427 -36.95 -10.95 11.37
N ALA A 428 -35.67 -10.65 11.11
CA ALA A 428 -34.88 -11.39 10.13
C ALA A 428 -34.56 -12.82 10.62
N GLY A 429 -34.32 -13.72 9.67
CA GLY A 429 -33.84 -15.08 9.91
C GLY A 429 -34.93 -16.15 9.84
N ALA A 430 -34.50 -17.38 10.15
CA ALA A 430 -35.36 -18.55 10.15
C ALA A 430 -36.34 -18.52 11.32
N GLN A 431 -37.63 -18.69 11.02
CA GLN A 431 -38.69 -18.75 12.02
C GLN A 431 -39.90 -19.54 11.51
N THR A 432 -40.82 -19.85 12.43
CA THR A 432 -42.12 -20.44 12.07
C THR A 432 -43.19 -19.37 12.14
N LEU A 433 -43.81 -19.11 10.98
CA LEU A 433 -45.00 -18.26 10.88
C LEU A 433 -46.25 -19.14 10.84
N ARG A 434 -47.22 -18.79 11.66
CA ARG A 434 -48.53 -19.46 11.74
C ARG A 434 -49.59 -18.59 11.11
N VAL A 435 -50.29 -19.13 10.12
CA VAL A 435 -51.60 -18.60 9.70
C VAL A 435 -52.66 -19.25 10.56
N TYR A 436 -53.38 -18.44 11.33
CA TYR A 436 -54.38 -18.88 12.31
C TYR A 436 -55.76 -18.34 11.97
N ALA A 437 -56.76 -19.22 11.99
CA ALA A 437 -58.16 -18.86 11.78
C ALA A 437 -58.79 -18.37 13.09
N ALA A 438 -58.78 -17.05 13.30
CA ALA A 438 -59.47 -16.45 14.44
C ALA A 438 -61.01 -16.52 14.31
N ALA A 439 -61.50 -16.58 13.08
CA ALA A 439 -62.83 -17.06 12.73
C ALA A 439 -62.73 -17.85 11.42
N GLY A 440 -63.29 -19.07 11.38
CA GLY A 440 -63.29 -19.95 10.21
C GLY A 440 -64.22 -19.49 9.08
N GLY A 441 -64.50 -20.36 8.10
CA GLY A 441 -65.46 -20.11 7.01
C GLY A 441 -64.87 -19.52 5.73
N TRP A 442 -63.60 -19.83 5.43
CA TRP A 442 -62.88 -19.33 4.26
C TRP A 442 -61.87 -20.34 3.75
N ASN A 443 -61.48 -20.20 2.48
CA ASN A 443 -60.41 -20.94 1.82
C ASN A 443 -59.19 -20.03 1.63
N LEU A 444 -57.98 -20.61 1.56
CA LEU A 444 -56.71 -19.93 1.34
C LEU A 444 -55.93 -20.57 0.19
N ASN A 445 -55.52 -19.76 -0.80
CA ASN A 445 -54.73 -20.24 -1.94
C ASN A 445 -53.22 -20.00 -1.72
N TRP A 446 -52.83 -18.78 -1.38
CA TRP A 446 -51.44 -18.43 -1.12
C TRP A 446 -51.33 -17.23 -0.18
N ILE A 447 -50.12 -17.03 0.34
CA ILE A 447 -49.72 -15.89 1.16
C ILE A 447 -48.57 -15.19 0.45
N SER A 448 -48.70 -13.91 0.14
CA SER A 448 -47.61 -13.11 -0.40
C SER A 448 -47.02 -12.20 0.67
N PHE A 449 -45.71 -12.06 0.68
CA PHE A 449 -44.98 -11.13 1.52
C PHE A 449 -44.24 -10.16 0.60
N THR A 450 -44.76 -8.95 0.50
CA THR A 450 -44.11 -7.86 -0.21
C THR A 450 -43.27 -7.07 0.78
N ALA A 451 -41.97 -6.98 0.53
CA ALA A 451 -41.06 -6.17 1.34
C ALA A 451 -41.51 -4.69 1.37
N PRO A 452 -41.18 -3.94 2.44
CA PRO A 452 -41.31 -2.49 2.39
C PRO A 452 -40.46 -1.94 1.23
N THR A 453 -40.91 -0.85 0.62
CA THR A 453 -40.03 -0.10 -0.28
C THR A 453 -38.89 0.45 0.56
N ASN A 454 -37.68 -0.06 0.35
CA ASN A 454 -36.49 0.42 1.05
C ASN A 454 -36.29 1.91 0.75
N ALA A 455 -36.27 2.75 1.79
CA ALA A 455 -35.92 4.14 1.61
C ALA A 455 -34.39 4.26 1.59
N ALA A 456 -33.85 5.00 0.61
CA ALA A 456 -32.40 5.21 0.59
C ALA A 456 -31.95 6.03 1.80
N PRO A 457 -30.75 5.79 2.34
CA PRO A 457 -30.25 6.50 3.52
C PRO A 457 -30.06 7.99 3.22
N THR A 458 -29.99 8.81 4.25
CA THR A 458 -29.47 10.18 4.15
C THR A 458 -27.96 10.18 4.40
N VAL A 459 -27.21 11.03 3.70
CA VAL A 459 -25.77 11.21 3.96
C VAL A 459 -25.33 12.65 3.67
N SER A 460 -24.43 13.15 4.51
CA SER A 460 -23.77 14.44 4.36
C SER A 460 -22.30 14.31 4.72
N LEU A 461 -21.42 14.84 3.87
CA LEU A 461 -20.00 15.01 4.17
C LEU A 461 -19.84 16.32 4.97
N THR A 462 -19.53 16.21 6.26
CA THR A 462 -19.50 17.33 7.22
C THR A 462 -18.12 17.94 7.41
N SER A 463 -17.07 17.21 7.06
CA SER A 463 -15.70 17.71 6.95
C SER A 463 -15.01 17.07 5.75
N PRO A 464 -14.18 17.81 5.00
CA PRO A 464 -13.98 19.27 5.11
C PRO A 464 -15.23 20.07 4.70
N THR A 465 -15.25 21.37 5.00
CA THR A 465 -16.29 22.26 4.47
C THR A 465 -16.00 22.63 3.01
N SER A 466 -17.04 22.90 2.21
CA SER A 466 -16.85 23.29 0.82
C SER A 466 -16.10 24.62 0.75
N GLY A 467 -15.07 24.67 -0.10
CA GLY A 467 -14.14 25.80 -0.22
C GLY A 467 -12.94 25.73 0.73
N ALA A 468 -12.81 24.70 1.56
CA ALA A 468 -11.64 24.53 2.42
C ALA A 468 -10.35 24.47 1.58
N THR A 469 -9.31 25.14 2.08
CA THR A 469 -7.99 25.18 1.47
C THR A 469 -6.95 24.51 2.36
N PHE A 470 -6.02 23.80 1.74
CA PHE A 470 -4.90 23.13 2.40
C PHE A 470 -3.60 23.42 1.66
N THR A 471 -2.47 23.01 2.24
CA THR A 471 -1.14 23.13 1.63
C THR A 471 -0.56 21.75 1.37
N ALA A 472 -0.07 21.51 0.14
CA ALA A 472 0.52 20.24 -0.25
C ALA A 472 1.89 19.99 0.42
N PRO A 473 2.22 18.74 0.77
CA PRO A 473 1.32 17.59 0.82
C PRO A 473 0.36 17.71 2.01
N ALA A 474 -0.95 17.57 1.74
CA ALA A 474 -1.97 17.73 2.78
C ALA A 474 -2.39 16.38 3.39
N SER A 475 -2.89 16.44 4.63
CA SER A 475 -3.65 15.37 5.27
C SER A 475 -5.05 15.91 5.57
N ILE A 476 -6.05 15.37 4.90
CA ILE A 476 -7.45 15.83 4.95
C ILE A 476 -8.28 14.76 5.65
N THR A 477 -8.94 15.12 6.75
CA THR A 477 -9.89 14.22 7.43
C THR A 477 -11.29 14.45 6.89
N LEU A 478 -11.87 13.38 6.35
CA LEU A 478 -13.23 13.33 5.85
C LEU A 478 -14.14 12.78 6.95
N ASN A 479 -15.16 13.54 7.34
CA ASN A 479 -16.18 13.09 8.28
C ASN A 479 -17.54 13.13 7.59
N ALA A 480 -18.36 12.12 7.83
CA ALA A 480 -19.72 12.07 7.31
C ALA A 480 -20.73 11.73 8.40
N THR A 481 -21.94 12.28 8.24
CA THR A 481 -23.12 11.88 9.00
C THR A 481 -24.06 11.16 8.05
N ALA A 482 -24.47 9.95 8.40
CA ALA A 482 -25.45 9.19 7.65
C ALA A 482 -26.48 8.59 8.62
N ALA A 483 -27.73 8.55 8.17
CA ALA A 483 -28.84 8.00 8.92
C ALA A 483 -29.85 7.39 7.96
N ASP A 484 -30.51 6.33 8.38
CA ASP A 484 -31.51 5.62 7.60
C ASP A 484 -32.86 5.65 8.33
N ALA A 485 -33.95 5.83 7.59
CA ALA A 485 -35.27 6.10 8.17
C ALA A 485 -36.03 4.80 8.50
N ASP A 486 -35.76 3.72 7.78
CA ASP A 486 -36.41 2.41 7.90
C ASP A 486 -35.44 1.27 8.24
N GLY A 487 -34.17 1.58 8.46
CA GLY A 487 -33.13 0.61 8.80
C GLY A 487 -31.88 1.23 9.42
N THR A 488 -30.73 0.65 9.07
CA THR A 488 -29.40 1.09 9.51
C THR A 488 -28.48 1.32 8.32
N VAL A 489 -27.53 2.23 8.46
CA VAL A 489 -26.47 2.44 7.46
C VAL A 489 -25.44 1.31 7.64
N SER A 490 -25.19 0.54 6.58
CA SER A 490 -24.23 -0.57 6.58
C SER A 490 -22.78 -0.10 6.38
N LYS A 491 -22.58 0.97 5.61
CA LYS A 491 -21.27 1.60 5.41
C LYS A 491 -21.36 3.00 4.82
N VAL A 492 -20.30 3.78 4.99
CA VAL A 492 -20.06 5.03 4.26
C VAL A 492 -18.74 4.94 3.51
N GLU A 493 -18.78 5.16 2.20
CA GLU A 493 -17.62 5.21 1.31
C GLU A 493 -17.29 6.67 0.96
N PHE A 494 -16.00 7.00 0.89
CA PHE A 494 -15.52 8.35 0.57
C PHE A 494 -14.87 8.37 -0.82
N TYR A 495 -15.17 9.38 -1.62
CA TYR A 495 -14.72 9.49 -3.01
C TYR A 495 -14.07 10.86 -3.31
N ASN A 496 -13.17 10.87 -4.29
CA ASN A 496 -12.75 12.05 -5.04
C ASN A 496 -13.17 11.87 -6.51
N GLY A 497 -14.19 12.60 -6.95
CA GLY A 497 -14.83 12.35 -8.24
C GLY A 497 -15.40 10.92 -8.29
N THR A 498 -14.91 10.11 -9.23
CA THR A 498 -15.27 8.69 -9.36
C THR A 498 -14.32 7.74 -8.61
N THR A 499 -13.20 8.25 -8.09
CA THR A 499 -12.18 7.44 -7.42
C THR A 499 -12.54 7.25 -5.95
N LYS A 500 -12.70 5.99 -5.51
CA LYS A 500 -12.88 5.66 -4.09
C LYS A 500 -11.58 5.90 -3.33
N LEU A 501 -11.67 6.65 -2.24
CA LEU A 501 -10.55 6.94 -1.32
C LEU A 501 -10.50 5.92 -0.17
N GLY A 502 -11.66 5.59 0.40
CA GLY A 502 -11.77 4.70 1.55
C GLY A 502 -13.22 4.42 1.95
N GLU A 503 -13.43 3.66 3.01
CA GLU A 503 -14.74 3.40 3.60
C GLU A 503 -14.65 3.20 5.12
N ASP A 504 -15.77 3.43 5.79
CA ASP A 504 -15.96 3.17 7.22
C ASP A 504 -17.29 2.43 7.42
N LEU A 505 -17.27 1.39 8.24
CA LEU A 505 -18.41 0.50 8.50
C LEU A 505 -19.16 0.88 9.78
N SER A 506 -18.68 1.86 10.54
CA SER A 506 -19.26 2.24 11.83
C SER A 506 -19.31 3.75 12.04
N SER A 507 -20.38 4.25 12.64
CA SER A 507 -20.49 5.64 13.06
C SER A 507 -19.66 5.90 14.33
N PRO A 508 -18.92 7.01 14.45
CA PRO A 508 -18.85 8.15 13.52
C PRO A 508 -17.99 7.85 12.29
N TYR A 509 -18.56 8.04 11.09
CA TYR A 509 -17.90 7.69 9.83
C TYR A 509 -16.77 8.67 9.53
N THR A 510 -15.53 8.16 9.49
CA THR A 510 -14.33 8.98 9.27
C THR A 510 -13.31 8.31 8.37
N PHE A 511 -12.58 9.12 7.60
CA PHE A 511 -11.47 8.65 6.76
C PHE A 511 -10.37 9.71 6.65
N SER A 512 -9.10 9.31 6.84
CA SER A 512 -7.95 10.20 6.71
C SER A 512 -7.26 10.03 5.35
N TRP A 513 -7.41 11.03 4.47
CA TRP A 513 -6.74 11.06 3.18
C TRP A 513 -5.41 11.81 3.28
N THR A 514 -4.29 11.11 3.15
CA THR A 514 -2.94 11.65 3.42
C THR A 514 -2.13 11.85 2.13
N THR A 515 -1.05 12.62 2.22
CA THR A 515 -0.12 12.91 1.11
C THR A 515 -0.79 13.53 -0.12
N VAL A 516 -1.85 14.31 0.09
CA VAL A 516 -2.66 14.87 -1.00
C VAL A 516 -1.86 15.95 -1.73
N PRO A 517 -1.61 15.80 -3.04
CA PRO A 517 -0.82 16.77 -3.81
C PRO A 517 -1.59 18.06 -4.05
N ALA A 518 -0.91 19.08 -4.58
CA ALA A 518 -1.56 20.32 -4.96
C ALA A 518 -2.57 20.07 -6.09
N GLY A 519 -3.77 20.61 -5.97
CA GLY A 519 -4.87 20.37 -6.89
C GLY A 519 -6.21 20.79 -6.34
N THR A 520 -7.26 20.71 -7.16
CA THR A 520 -8.64 20.87 -6.74
C THR A 520 -9.31 19.50 -6.71
N TYR A 521 -10.10 19.26 -5.67
CA TYR A 521 -10.70 17.96 -5.40
C TYR A 521 -12.19 18.10 -5.13
N SER A 522 -12.97 17.13 -5.60
CA SER A 522 -14.42 17.10 -5.44
C SER A 522 -14.79 15.88 -4.62
N LEU A 523 -15.06 16.09 -3.34
CA LEU A 523 -15.21 15.03 -2.35
C LEU A 523 -16.68 14.70 -2.11
N THR A 524 -17.03 13.41 -2.08
CA THR A 524 -18.38 12.95 -1.73
C THR A 524 -18.30 11.82 -0.71
N ALA A 525 -19.36 11.70 0.10
CA ALA A 525 -19.63 10.53 0.93
C ALA A 525 -20.82 9.76 0.34
N ARG A 526 -20.74 8.44 0.28
CA ARG A 526 -21.80 7.56 -0.21
C ARG A 526 -22.20 6.57 0.87
N ALA A 527 -23.41 6.71 1.40
CA ALA A 527 -23.96 5.79 2.38
C ALA A 527 -24.70 4.66 1.67
N THR A 528 -24.50 3.42 2.14
CA THR A 528 -25.29 2.25 1.76
C THR A 528 -26.04 1.77 3.00
N ASP A 529 -27.33 1.48 2.90
CA ASP A 529 -28.12 0.92 4.01
C ASP A 529 -27.96 -0.61 4.13
N ASN A 530 -28.65 -1.22 5.09
CA ASN A 530 -28.66 -2.66 5.35
C ASN A 530 -29.47 -3.48 4.32
N ALA A 531 -30.20 -2.82 3.41
CA ALA A 531 -30.96 -3.43 2.31
C ALA A 531 -30.36 -3.12 0.93
N GLY A 532 -29.24 -2.39 0.89
CA GLY A 532 -28.45 -2.10 -0.30
C GLY A 532 -28.84 -0.85 -1.07
N ALA A 533 -29.79 -0.01 -0.60
CA ALA A 533 -29.97 1.29 -1.26
C ALA A 533 -28.87 2.27 -0.86
N VAL A 534 -28.65 3.24 -1.74
CA VAL A 534 -27.47 4.08 -1.75
C VAL A 534 -27.86 5.53 -1.96
N THR A 535 -27.27 6.41 -1.18
CA THR A 535 -27.32 7.85 -1.40
C THR A 535 -25.90 8.41 -1.40
N THR A 536 -25.63 9.36 -2.31
CA THR A 536 -24.39 10.11 -2.37
C THR A 536 -24.65 11.54 -1.91
N SER A 537 -23.78 12.08 -1.06
CA SER A 537 -23.86 13.45 -0.58
C SER A 537 -23.66 14.44 -1.73
N ALA A 538 -24.02 15.71 -1.48
CA ALA A 538 -23.52 16.80 -2.30
C ALA A 538 -21.98 16.79 -2.32
N ALA A 539 -21.39 17.25 -3.42
CA ALA A 539 -19.95 17.37 -3.54
C ALA A 539 -19.43 18.53 -2.70
N VAL A 540 -18.36 18.27 -1.94
CA VAL A 540 -17.57 19.25 -1.20
C VAL A 540 -16.30 19.49 -2.01
N ASN A 541 -16.18 20.68 -2.58
CA ASN A 541 -15.00 21.03 -3.35
C ASN A 541 -13.93 21.64 -2.43
N VAL A 542 -12.70 21.14 -2.49
CA VAL A 542 -11.56 21.67 -1.73
C VAL A 542 -10.38 21.95 -2.64
N ALA A 543 -9.47 22.82 -2.21
CA ALA A 543 -8.25 23.12 -2.94
C ALA A 543 -7.03 22.87 -2.06
N VAL A 544 -6.04 22.16 -2.59
CA VAL A 544 -4.73 22.02 -1.99
C VAL A 544 -3.78 22.90 -2.79
N GLY A 545 -3.32 24.00 -2.19
CA GLY A 545 -2.31 24.87 -2.76
C GLY A 545 -0.95 24.21 -2.74
N ALA A 546 -0.07 24.57 -3.68
CA ALA A 546 1.34 24.22 -3.58
C ALA A 546 1.93 24.79 -2.28
N ALA A 547 2.87 24.06 -1.67
CA ALA A 547 3.69 24.63 -0.61
C ALA A 547 4.25 25.98 -1.07
N PRO A 548 4.25 27.02 -0.21
CA PRO A 548 4.90 28.27 -0.55
C PRO A 548 6.34 27.96 -0.93
N VAL A 549 6.69 28.26 -2.17
CA VAL A 549 8.09 28.26 -2.59
C VAL A 549 8.73 29.40 -1.83
N THR A 550 9.60 29.09 -0.86
CA THR A 550 10.41 30.10 -0.18
C THR A 550 11.44 30.61 -1.17
N THR A 551 11.05 31.56 -2.01
CA THR A 551 11.98 32.30 -2.85
C THR A 551 12.91 33.07 -1.92
N ASN A 552 14.19 32.73 -1.92
CA ASN A 552 15.20 33.54 -1.23
C ASN A 552 15.25 34.91 -1.91
N LEU A 553 14.58 35.91 -1.32
CA LEU A 553 14.49 37.27 -1.89
C LEU A 553 15.84 37.97 -1.96
N ALA A 554 16.81 37.49 -1.18
CA ALA A 554 18.19 37.95 -1.21
C ALA A 554 18.99 37.29 -2.34
N LEU A 555 18.53 36.18 -2.94
CA LEU A 555 19.29 35.41 -3.93
C LEU A 555 19.79 36.29 -5.08
N ASN A 556 21.11 36.34 -5.25
CA ASN A 556 21.86 37.13 -6.23
C ASN A 556 21.60 38.64 -6.18
N LYS A 557 21.11 39.18 -5.05
CA LYS A 557 21.03 40.62 -4.86
C LYS A 557 22.42 41.21 -4.61
N SER A 558 22.56 42.50 -4.88
CA SER A 558 23.81 43.20 -4.59
C SER A 558 24.01 43.28 -3.07
N ALA A 559 25.09 42.69 -2.57
CA ALA A 559 25.55 42.86 -1.21
C ALA A 559 26.82 43.72 -1.18
N THR A 560 26.87 44.68 -0.27
CA THR A 560 28.03 45.56 -0.05
C THR A 560 28.49 45.41 1.39
N ALA A 561 29.77 45.11 1.59
CA ALA A 561 30.38 45.13 2.92
C ALA A 561 31.21 46.39 3.11
N SER A 562 31.20 46.95 4.32
CA SER A 562 32.04 48.10 4.69
C SER A 562 33.51 47.74 4.89
N SER A 563 33.82 46.45 5.01
CA SER A 563 35.17 45.87 5.05
C SER A 563 35.10 44.39 4.68
N VAL A 564 36.21 43.82 4.19
CA VAL A 564 36.33 42.40 3.80
C VAL A 564 37.53 41.83 4.54
N GLU A 565 37.31 40.84 5.41
CA GLU A 565 38.37 40.26 6.26
C GLU A 565 39.40 39.46 5.46
N ASN A 566 38.99 38.79 4.39
CA ASN A 566 39.90 38.16 3.44
C ASN A 566 39.22 37.96 2.07
N ALA A 567 40.02 37.75 1.03
CA ALA A 567 39.53 37.58 -0.34
C ALA A 567 38.58 36.36 -0.53
N GLY A 568 38.54 35.43 0.43
CA GLY A 568 37.70 34.23 0.39
C GLY A 568 36.30 34.40 0.97
N SER A 569 35.96 35.56 1.56
CA SER A 569 34.66 35.81 2.20
C SER A 569 33.92 37.08 1.71
N PRO A 570 33.72 37.25 0.38
CA PRO A 570 33.10 38.44 -0.17
C PRO A 570 31.64 38.61 0.28
N ALA A 571 31.15 39.85 0.33
CA ALA A 571 29.78 40.18 0.75
C ALA A 571 28.71 39.46 -0.09
N GLN A 572 29.01 39.19 -1.35
CA GLN A 572 28.14 38.51 -2.30
C GLN A 572 27.83 37.07 -1.88
N SER A 573 28.69 36.42 -1.09
CA SER A 573 28.45 35.11 -0.50
C SER A 573 27.30 35.09 0.52
N ALA A 574 26.88 36.24 1.05
CA ALA A 574 25.74 36.31 1.99
C ALA A 574 24.39 36.12 1.29
N VAL A 575 24.37 36.22 -0.02
CA VAL A 575 23.16 36.39 -0.84
C VAL A 575 23.17 35.50 -2.08
N ASP A 576 24.15 34.61 -2.25
CA ASP A 576 24.30 33.77 -3.45
C ASP A 576 23.49 32.45 -3.39
N GLY A 577 22.82 32.18 -2.27
CA GLY A 577 22.04 30.95 -2.05
C GLY A 577 22.87 29.68 -1.95
N ASN A 578 24.19 29.80 -1.89
CA ASN A 578 25.10 28.68 -1.75
C ASN A 578 25.42 28.48 -0.27
N SER A 579 24.93 27.40 0.32
CA SER A 579 25.18 27.08 1.74
C SER A 579 26.66 26.79 2.05
N THR A 580 27.51 26.68 1.03
CA THR A 580 28.95 26.41 1.18
C THR A 580 29.83 27.66 1.16
N THR A 581 29.31 28.80 0.69
CA THR A 581 30.07 30.06 0.70
C THR A 581 29.95 30.73 2.07
N ARG A 582 30.98 31.51 2.43
CA ARG A 582 31.02 32.24 3.70
C ARG A 582 31.23 33.72 3.42
N TRP A 583 30.69 34.56 4.28
CA TRP A 583 30.92 36.00 4.28
C TRP A 583 31.42 36.40 5.68
N SER A 584 32.32 37.37 5.75
CA SER A 584 32.81 37.88 7.03
C SER A 584 33.31 39.33 6.90
N SER A 585 33.29 40.10 8.00
CA SER A 585 33.81 41.46 8.05
C SER A 585 34.78 41.63 9.23
N GLU A 586 35.87 42.38 9.02
CA GLU A 586 37.11 42.23 9.81
C GLU A 586 37.05 42.80 11.24
N TRP A 587 36.05 43.59 11.65
CA TRP A 587 36.03 44.18 13.00
C TRP A 587 34.63 44.52 13.52
N GLY A 588 34.18 43.79 14.56
CA GLY A 588 33.18 44.19 15.56
C GLY A 588 31.74 44.45 15.07
N PRO A 589 30.71 44.34 15.95
CA PRO A 589 29.32 44.53 15.54
C PRO A 589 29.13 45.95 14.99
N PRO A 590 28.47 46.15 13.84
CA PRO A 590 27.93 47.47 13.54
C PRO A 590 27.00 47.84 14.69
N ARG A 591 27.37 48.90 15.42
CA ARG A 591 26.45 49.61 16.29
C ARG A 591 25.21 49.94 15.45
N SER A 592 24.07 49.41 15.87
CA SER A 592 22.71 49.84 15.49
C SER A 592 22.51 50.30 14.04
N GLY A 593 22.11 49.40 13.15
CA GLY A 593 21.82 49.82 11.78
C GLY A 593 21.16 48.82 10.84
N PHE A 594 20.50 47.77 11.32
CA PHE A 594 19.50 47.06 10.50
C PHE A 594 18.27 46.78 11.36
N THR A 595 17.33 47.71 11.28
CA THR A 595 15.94 47.50 11.70
C THR A 595 15.34 46.32 10.96
N SER A 596 14.65 45.48 11.72
CA SER A 596 13.69 44.49 11.26
C SER A 596 12.90 44.93 10.02
N ILE A 597 12.96 44.15 8.93
CA ILE A 597 11.89 44.11 7.93
C ILE A 597 10.97 42.96 8.31
N TRP A 598 10.37 43.07 9.48
CA TRP A 598 9.04 42.51 9.73
C TRP A 598 8.22 43.73 10.10
N GLY A 599 7.32 44.14 9.19
CA GLY A 599 6.30 45.11 9.55
C GLY A 599 5.52 44.60 10.77
N PRO A 600 5.03 45.49 11.64
CA PRO A 600 4.22 45.06 12.77
C PRO A 600 2.98 44.32 12.26
N PRO A 601 2.45 43.33 13.00
CA PRO A 601 1.11 42.84 12.73
C PRO A 601 0.14 44.01 12.94
N MET A 602 -0.63 44.37 11.91
CA MET A 602 -1.81 45.21 12.10
C MET A 602 -2.85 44.42 12.93
N PRO A 603 -3.67 45.11 13.73
CA PRO A 603 -4.61 44.51 14.68
C PRO A 603 -5.67 43.60 14.06
#